data_AF-A0A1G1AT35-F1
#
_entry.id   AF-A0A1G1AT35-F1
#
_cell.length_a   1.000
_cell.length_b   1.000
_cell.length_c   1.000
_cell.angle_alpha   90.00
_cell.angle_beta   90.00
_cell.angle_gamma   90.00
#
_symmetry.space_group_name_H-M   'P 1'
#
loop_
_entity.id
_entity.type
_entity.pdbx_description
1 polymer ?
#
loop_
_entity_poly.entity_id
_entity_poly.type
_entity_poly.pdbx_seq_one_letter_code
_entity_poly.pdbx_strand_id
1 'polypeptide(L)'
;MHFNKILAVVCAASFILMAVPIASAAEEKAVKSSARAAKIYEEEEFLKLFSHKTRKQISDVLGKPVRIGQASKPAGAESTLGRPLDKGKGANVEMWYYENMVRYAPKRTYKTVELTFVNDRCLNITYFNTK
;
A
#
# COMPACT_ATOMS: atom_id res chain seq x y z
N MET A 1 -5.67 48.24 -48.77
CA MET A 1 -6.63 47.73 -49.78
C MET A 1 -6.51 46.21 -49.70
N HIS A 2 -7.30 45.48 -48.90
CA HIS A 2 -8.71 45.08 -49.06
C HIS A 2 -9.04 44.37 -50.37
N PHE A 3 -9.85 43.31 -50.23
CA PHE A 3 -10.51 42.40 -51.21
C PHE A 3 -9.75 41.08 -51.46
N ASN A 4 -10.34 39.88 -51.47
CA ASN A 4 -11.72 39.35 -51.28
C ASN A 4 -11.56 37.81 -51.12
N LYS A 5 -12.12 37.14 -50.11
CA LYS A 5 -13.45 36.49 -50.07
C LYS A 5 -13.78 35.48 -51.20
N ILE A 6 -13.97 34.21 -50.75
CA ILE A 6 -15.07 33.26 -51.06
C ILE A 6 -14.81 32.08 -52.04
N LEU A 7 -15.42 30.93 -51.64
CA LEU A 7 -15.85 29.72 -52.37
C LEU A 7 -14.84 28.55 -52.42
N ALA A 8 -14.95 27.45 -51.64
CA ALA A 8 -16.00 26.44 -51.38
C ALA A 8 -16.09 25.31 -52.44
N VAL A 9 -16.36 24.10 -51.92
CA VAL A 9 -16.91 22.89 -52.58
C VAL A 9 -15.86 21.91 -53.16
N VAL A 10 -15.46 20.88 -52.39
CA VAL A 10 -15.97 19.48 -52.37
C VAL A 10 -15.58 18.67 -53.60
N CYS A 11 -14.85 17.58 -53.35
CA CYS A 11 -14.91 16.25 -53.99
C CYS A 11 -13.65 15.50 -53.54
N ALA A 12 -13.61 14.21 -53.26
CA ALA A 12 -14.58 13.18 -52.93
C ALA A 12 -13.68 12.03 -52.41
N ALA A 13 -14.21 11.24 -51.50
CA ALA A 13 -13.55 10.08 -50.93
C ALA A 13 -12.98 9.11 -51.99
N SER A 14 -11.84 8.50 -51.70
CA SER A 14 -11.61 7.08 -51.99
C SER A 14 -10.47 6.54 -51.12
N PHE A 15 -10.85 5.59 -50.27
CA PHE A 15 -10.06 4.81 -49.35
C PHE A 15 -9.08 3.88 -50.10
N ILE A 16 -7.83 3.83 -49.66
CA ILE A 16 -7.10 2.55 -49.60
C ILE A 16 -6.52 2.41 -48.18
N LEU A 17 -7.01 1.37 -47.53
CA LEU A 17 -6.69 0.87 -46.21
C LEU A 17 -5.61 -0.20 -46.37
N MET A 18 -4.43 -0.05 -45.74
CA MET A 18 -3.58 -1.13 -45.18
C MET A 18 -2.62 -0.46 -44.17
N ALA A 19 -2.92 -0.42 -42.88
CA ALA A 19 -2.67 -1.46 -41.88
C ALA A 19 -1.17 -1.76 -41.66
N VAL A 20 -0.55 -1.14 -40.66
CA VAL A 20 0.13 -1.77 -39.49
C VAL A 20 0.28 -0.70 -38.38
N PRO A 21 -0.14 -0.95 -37.12
CA PRO A 21 -0.05 0.00 -36.04
C PRO A 21 1.27 -0.15 -35.25
N ILE A 22 2.00 0.94 -35.03
CA ILE A 22 2.88 1.07 -33.86
C ILE A 22 2.09 1.87 -32.82
N ALA A 23 1.27 1.13 -32.08
CA ALA A 23 0.71 1.61 -30.83
C ALA A 23 1.79 1.46 -29.74
N SER A 24 2.29 2.58 -29.23
CA SER A 24 2.73 2.68 -27.84
C SER A 24 2.37 4.06 -27.32
N ALA A 25 1.09 4.41 -27.44
CA ALA A 25 0.46 5.27 -26.45
C ALA A 25 0.16 4.37 -25.26
N ALA A 26 1.09 4.33 -24.31
CA ALA A 26 0.76 3.90 -22.96
C ALA A 26 -0.19 4.96 -22.39
N GLU A 27 -1.48 4.81 -22.64
CA GLU A 27 -2.48 5.33 -21.72
C GLU A 27 -2.19 4.69 -20.37
N GLU A 28 -1.55 5.45 -19.49
CA GLU A 28 -1.67 5.24 -18.05
C GLU A 28 -3.17 5.35 -17.75
N LYS A 29 -3.87 4.20 -17.84
CA LYS A 29 -5.15 4.06 -17.17
C LYS A 29 -4.82 4.19 -15.71
N ALA A 30 -4.90 5.42 -15.22
CA ALA A 30 -4.94 5.74 -13.82
C ALA A 30 -5.95 4.78 -13.22
N VAL A 31 -5.44 3.74 -12.56
CA VAL A 31 -6.22 2.87 -11.71
C VAL A 31 -6.71 3.83 -10.64
N LYS A 32 -7.89 4.40 -10.87
CA LYS A 32 -8.74 4.86 -9.80
C LYS A 32 -9.07 3.60 -9.02
N SER A 33 -8.14 3.23 -8.15
CA SER A 33 -8.45 2.59 -6.89
C SER A 33 -9.69 3.33 -6.42
N SER A 34 -10.82 2.63 -6.50
CA SER A 34 -12.01 3.01 -5.77
C SER A 34 -11.59 3.00 -4.32
N ALA A 35 -11.02 4.13 -3.87
CA ALA A 35 -10.62 4.37 -2.53
C ALA A 35 -11.93 4.46 -1.76
N ARG A 36 -12.47 3.29 -1.40
CA ARG A 36 -13.40 3.18 -0.29
C ARG A 36 -12.74 3.99 0.81
N ALA A 37 -13.36 5.10 1.21
CA ALA A 37 -12.84 5.95 2.27
C ALA A 37 -12.42 5.03 3.40
N ALA A 38 -11.11 4.99 3.68
CA ALA A 38 -10.56 4.02 4.60
C ALA A 38 -11.28 4.22 5.94
N LYS A 39 -11.89 3.16 6.46
CA LYS A 39 -12.59 3.23 7.73
C LYS A 39 -11.58 3.73 8.77
N ILE A 40 -11.94 4.79 9.50
CA ILE A 40 -11.19 5.22 10.67
C ILE A 40 -11.75 4.47 11.87
N TYR A 41 -10.87 3.79 12.58
CA TYR A 41 -11.18 3.01 13.77
C TYR A 41 -10.91 3.82 15.03
N GLU A 42 -11.65 3.53 16.09
CA GLU A 42 -11.26 3.93 17.44
C GLU A 42 -10.24 2.93 18.00
N GLU A 43 -9.41 3.36 18.95
CA GLU A 43 -8.26 2.58 19.44
C GLU A 43 -8.65 1.19 19.96
N GLU A 44 -9.63 1.13 20.87
CA GLU A 44 -10.10 -0.15 21.42
C GLU A 44 -10.72 -1.07 20.37
N GLU A 45 -11.45 -0.48 19.41
CA GLU A 45 -12.06 -1.24 18.32
C GLU A 45 -10.96 -1.89 17.47
N PHE A 46 -9.94 -1.11 17.12
CA PHE A 46 -8.81 -1.57 16.31
C PHE A 46 -8.06 -2.70 17.01
N LEU A 47 -7.75 -2.55 18.30
CA LEU A 47 -7.11 -3.59 19.11
C LEU A 47 -7.93 -4.89 19.12
N LYS A 48 -9.24 -4.80 19.39
CA LYS A 48 -10.13 -5.97 19.46
C LYS A 48 -10.25 -6.69 18.11
N LEU A 49 -10.28 -5.94 17.01
CA LEU A 49 -10.46 -6.52 15.67
C LEU A 49 -9.19 -7.23 15.17
N PHE A 50 -8.01 -6.67 15.42
CA PHE A 50 -6.77 -7.09 14.76
C PHE A 50 -5.78 -7.85 15.65
N SER A 51 -5.93 -7.80 16.98
CA SER A 51 -5.09 -8.61 17.87
C SER A 51 -5.23 -10.10 17.58
N HIS A 52 -4.10 -10.81 17.53
CA HIS A 52 -3.96 -12.24 17.26
C HIS A 52 -4.48 -12.73 15.90
N LYS A 53 -4.86 -11.82 15.00
CA LYS A 53 -5.26 -12.17 13.63
C LYS A 53 -4.05 -12.52 12.77
N THR A 54 -4.30 -13.25 11.69
CA THR A 54 -3.27 -13.55 10.70
C THR A 54 -3.01 -12.38 9.77
N ARG A 55 -1.85 -12.35 9.10
CA ARG A 55 -1.56 -11.33 8.06
C ARG A 55 -2.64 -11.32 6.99
N LYS A 56 -3.09 -12.49 6.55
CA LYS A 56 -4.16 -12.61 5.55
C LYS A 56 -5.46 -11.97 6.03
N GLN A 57 -5.91 -12.31 7.24
CA GLN A 57 -7.15 -11.75 7.81
C GLN A 57 -7.09 -10.23 7.92
N ILE A 58 -5.92 -9.69 8.27
CA ILE A 58 -5.69 -8.26 8.36
C ILE A 58 -5.65 -7.62 6.96
N SER A 59 -4.90 -8.19 6.00
CA SER A 59 -4.79 -7.65 4.64
C SER A 59 -6.11 -7.68 3.87
N ASP A 60 -6.97 -8.66 4.15
CA ASP A 60 -8.31 -8.75 3.55
C ASP A 60 -9.20 -7.56 3.97
N VAL A 61 -8.95 -6.98 5.15
CA VAL A 61 -9.74 -5.86 5.71
C VAL A 61 -9.05 -4.51 5.49
N LEU A 62 -7.75 -4.42 5.80
CA LEU A 62 -6.98 -3.18 5.77
C LEU A 62 -6.27 -2.93 4.43
N GLY A 63 -6.20 -3.94 3.57
CA GLY A 63 -5.38 -3.89 2.36
C GLY A 63 -3.89 -3.99 2.67
N LYS A 64 -3.07 -3.61 1.68
CA LYS A 64 -1.61 -3.68 1.77
C LYS A 64 -1.08 -2.59 2.72
N PRO A 65 -0.08 -2.90 3.56
CA PRO A 65 0.58 -1.89 4.38
C PRO A 65 1.39 -0.92 3.51
N VAL A 66 1.63 0.29 4.00
CA VAL A 66 2.46 1.29 3.32
C VAL A 66 3.95 0.91 3.35
N ARG A 67 4.36 0.21 4.40
CA ARG A 67 5.73 -0.28 4.60
C ARG A 67 5.70 -1.60 5.35
N ILE A 68 6.68 -2.44 5.05
CA ILE A 68 6.94 -3.68 5.78
C ILE A 68 8.38 -3.60 6.31
N GLY A 69 8.55 -3.85 7.60
CA GLY A 69 9.84 -4.08 8.24
C GLY A 69 9.99 -5.57 8.55
N GLN A 70 11.20 -6.10 8.45
CA GLN A 70 11.50 -7.49 8.81
C GLN A 70 12.57 -7.49 9.90
N ALA A 71 12.33 -8.18 11.01
CA ALA A 71 13.40 -8.39 11.98
C ALA A 71 14.31 -9.51 11.48
N SER A 72 15.61 -9.29 11.59
CA SER A 72 16.62 -10.31 11.36
C SER A 72 17.51 -10.43 12.59
N LYS A 73 18.08 -11.62 12.79
CA LYS A 73 19.08 -11.82 13.84
C LYS A 73 20.27 -10.89 13.56
N PRO A 74 20.73 -10.07 14.53
CA PRO A 74 21.96 -9.31 14.37
C PRO A 74 23.16 -10.22 14.10
N ALA A 75 24.08 -9.76 13.25
CA ALA A 75 25.36 -10.45 13.05
C ALA A 75 26.13 -10.51 14.39
N GLY A 76 26.73 -11.66 14.72
CA GLY A 76 27.50 -11.82 15.97
C GLY A 76 26.68 -11.96 17.26
N ALA A 77 25.36 -12.18 17.18
CA ALA A 77 24.54 -12.38 18.39
C ALA A 77 25.05 -13.51 19.30
N GLU A 78 25.59 -14.60 18.72
CA GLU A 78 26.13 -15.74 19.46
C GLU A 78 27.46 -15.40 20.15
N SER A 79 28.34 -14.62 19.51
CA SER A 79 29.60 -14.20 20.11
C SER A 79 29.38 -13.27 21.31
N THR A 80 28.38 -12.39 21.24
CA THR A 80 28.03 -11.50 22.37
C THR A 80 27.44 -12.25 23.55
N LEU A 81 26.69 -13.33 23.29
CA LEU A 81 26.05 -14.13 24.35
C LEU A 81 26.98 -15.19 24.94
N GLY A 82 28.16 -15.43 24.36
CA GLY A 82 29.11 -16.44 24.82
C GLY A 82 28.60 -17.88 24.77
N ARG A 83 27.46 -18.11 24.09
CA ARG A 83 26.81 -19.42 23.95
C ARG A 83 26.05 -19.51 22.63
N PRO A 84 25.89 -20.73 22.06
CA PRO A 84 25.04 -20.92 20.91
C PRO A 84 23.60 -20.52 21.23
N LEU A 85 22.96 -19.82 20.29
CA LEU A 85 21.51 -19.66 20.29
C LEU A 85 20.86 -20.96 19.83
N ASP A 86 19.66 -21.27 20.34
CA ASP A 86 18.93 -22.47 19.95
C ASP A 86 18.76 -22.55 18.43
N LYS A 87 19.10 -23.71 17.84
CA LYS A 87 19.03 -23.97 16.39
C LYS A 87 17.60 -24.15 15.87
N GLY A 88 16.59 -23.79 16.66
CA GLY A 88 15.19 -23.83 16.24
C GLY A 88 14.95 -22.89 15.05
N LYS A 89 13.84 -23.12 14.32
CA LYS A 89 13.34 -22.12 13.37
C LYS A 89 13.01 -20.87 14.18
N GLY A 90 13.91 -19.89 14.17
CA GLY A 90 13.73 -18.63 14.89
C GLY A 90 12.39 -17.99 14.55
N ALA A 91 11.88 -17.15 15.45
CA ALA A 91 10.65 -16.43 15.21
C ALA A 91 10.78 -15.56 13.94
N ASN A 92 9.88 -15.75 12.98
CA ASN A 92 9.75 -14.82 11.87
C ASN A 92 8.97 -13.61 12.37
N VAL A 93 9.64 -12.46 12.48
CA VAL A 93 9.02 -11.22 12.94
C VAL A 93 8.95 -10.23 11.79
N GLU A 94 7.74 -9.77 11.51
CA GLU A 94 7.43 -8.83 10.44
C GLU A 94 6.56 -7.70 10.98
N MET A 95 6.88 -6.46 10.64
CA MET A 95 6.21 -5.26 11.12
C MET A 95 5.51 -4.59 9.95
N TRP A 96 4.19 -4.46 10.01
CA TRP A 96 3.40 -3.77 8.98
C TRP A 96 3.04 -2.38 9.46
N TYR A 97 3.20 -1.40 8.58
CA TYR A 97 2.89 -0.01 8.88
C TYR A 97 1.69 0.44 8.05
N TYR A 98 0.74 1.05 8.73
CA TYR A 98 -0.40 1.75 8.14
C TYR A 98 -0.42 3.19 8.64
N GLU A 99 -1.14 4.06 7.95
CA GLU A 99 -1.16 5.49 8.27
C GLU A 99 -2.59 6.02 8.41
N ASN A 100 -2.77 6.96 9.34
CA ASN A 100 -3.98 7.78 9.47
C ASN A 100 -5.30 7.01 9.61
N MET A 101 -5.27 5.79 10.17
CA MET A 101 -6.46 4.92 10.23
C MET A 101 -7.05 4.72 11.64
N VAL A 102 -6.32 5.12 12.69
CA VAL A 102 -6.78 5.00 14.09
C VAL A 102 -6.84 6.37 14.73
N ARG A 103 -7.96 6.68 15.40
CA ARG A 103 -8.22 7.94 16.07
C ARG A 103 -7.80 7.88 17.54
N TYR A 104 -7.25 8.99 18.06
CA TYR A 104 -6.97 9.17 19.50
C TYR A 104 -7.74 10.35 20.12
N ALA A 105 -8.27 11.24 19.28
CA ALA A 105 -9.11 12.36 19.70
C ALA A 105 -10.03 12.80 18.54
N PRO A 106 -11.10 13.56 18.81
CA PRO A 106 -11.97 14.07 17.75
C PRO A 106 -11.15 14.78 16.66
N LYS A 107 -11.32 14.34 15.41
CA LYS A 107 -10.59 14.85 14.22
C LYS A 107 -9.06 14.62 14.20
N ARG A 108 -8.51 13.80 15.11
CA ARG A 108 -7.06 13.50 15.15
C ARG A 108 -6.79 12.00 15.07
N THR A 109 -5.96 11.61 14.12
CA THR A 109 -5.50 10.23 13.92
C THR A 109 -4.03 10.09 14.26
N TYR A 110 -3.64 8.89 14.66
CA TYR A 110 -2.24 8.51 14.70
C TYR A 110 -1.66 8.58 13.29
N LYS A 111 -0.43 9.10 13.17
CA LYS A 111 0.26 9.18 11.89
C LYS A 111 0.61 7.79 11.37
N THR A 112 1.05 6.93 12.27
CA THR A 112 1.45 5.56 11.93
C THR A 112 0.89 4.57 12.94
N VAL A 113 0.44 3.43 12.42
CA VAL A 113 0.05 2.25 13.17
C VAL A 113 0.97 1.11 12.74
N GLU A 114 1.70 0.53 13.69
CA GLU A 114 2.51 -0.66 13.47
C GLU A 114 1.77 -1.90 13.98
N LEU A 115 1.72 -2.94 13.16
CA LEU A 115 1.30 -4.29 13.53
C LEU A 115 2.54 -5.20 13.50
N THR A 116 2.94 -5.72 14.66
CA THR A 116 4.05 -6.68 14.74
C THR A 116 3.50 -8.10 14.67
N PHE A 117 3.89 -8.81 13.63
CA PHE A 117 3.57 -10.22 13.42
C PHE A 117 4.71 -11.10 13.89
N VAL A 118 4.39 -12.13 14.65
CA VAL A 118 5.31 -13.21 15.00
C VAL A 118 4.71 -14.50 14.47
N ASN A 119 5.43 -15.18 13.57
CA ASN A 119 4.97 -16.42 12.94
C ASN A 119 3.54 -16.30 12.39
N ASP A 120 3.29 -15.24 11.60
CA ASP A 120 2.01 -14.90 10.98
C ASP A 120 0.90 -14.38 11.93
N ARG A 121 1.14 -14.23 13.22
CA ARG A 121 0.13 -13.72 14.19
C ARG A 121 0.46 -12.31 14.66
N CYS A 122 -0.50 -11.39 14.58
CA CYS A 122 -0.36 -10.04 15.12
C CYS A 122 -0.33 -10.10 16.66
N LEU A 123 0.84 -9.92 17.26
CA LEU A 123 1.03 -10.01 18.71
C LEU A 123 1.20 -8.65 19.38
N ASN A 124 1.58 -7.63 18.62
CA ASN A 124 1.72 -6.28 19.13
C ASN A 124 1.15 -5.26 18.14
N ILE A 125 0.54 -4.21 18.69
CA ILE A 125 -0.01 -3.08 17.94
C ILE A 125 0.51 -1.82 18.61
N THR A 126 1.11 -0.92 17.83
CA THR A 126 1.72 0.31 18.36
C THR A 126 1.32 1.51 17.53
N TYR A 127 1.13 2.65 18.19
CA TYR A 127 0.68 3.90 17.58
C TYR A 127 1.74 4.99 17.71
N PHE A 128 2.01 5.72 16.62
CA PHE A 128 3.03 6.77 16.57
C PHE A 128 2.48 8.08 16.00
N ASN A 129 2.95 9.20 16.59
CA ASN A 129 2.67 10.56 16.12
C ASN A 129 3.93 11.34 15.71
N THR A 130 5.11 10.74 15.89
CA THR A 130 6.42 11.27 15.49
C THR A 130 6.91 10.57 14.22
N LYS A 131 7.67 11.31 13.41
CA LYS A 131 8.44 10.74 12.29
C LYS A 131 9.78 10.25 12.80
#